data_AF-A0A0P7B8U1-F1
#
_entry.id   AF-A0A0P7B8U1-F1
#
_cell.length_a   1.000
_cell.length_b   1.000
_cell.length_c   1.000
_cell.angle_alpha   90.00
_cell.angle_beta   90.00
_cell.angle_gamma   90.00
#
_symmetry.space_group_name_H-M   'P 1'
#
loop_
_entity.id
_entity.type
_entity.pdbx_description
1 polymer ?
#
loop_
_entity_poly.entity_id
_entity_poly.type
_entity_poly.pdbx_seq_one_letter_code
_entity_poly.pdbx_strand_id
1 'polypeptide(L)'
;MVSPLVWLHSQDQYKPSDLLAHLQHTTPKLKGKPIEELPALDLDNLEVLNEFGQRTALSSHDDPLTHPEWLRGVAPDAAGQIHNATPCVVILVERGPVDLDAFYFYFYSYNEGPNITQVMEPLDRLISGGKASEGMHFGNHVGDWEHNMVRFRNGEPVGIYYSQHVDGEAYDWADATVNKTDGRPIVYSALGSHANYAESGTQIHNIALLDYCDEGQIWDPVLSAYFYRFDPPSFKLTRLAPPNQESPSPPSSNLTSFFYFTGHWGDIQYPDSDPRQEHTPHFGLRRFQTGPTGPRMKHLVRKGLKPDQRRRISWKEWAVATYLHLYPHFIKGWRIWFSLAFVIVVLVGIILGIRLAVRKYRSFGGYRKLFAEDIPLDDWRREEEAWDAEALLSSSDDDDEDEEYHL
;
A
#
# COMPACT_ATOMS: atom_id res chain seq x y z
N MET A 1 2.49 -19.98 22.80
CA MET A 1 2.75 -19.44 21.45
C MET A 1 3.54 -18.16 21.60
N VAL A 2 4.52 -17.95 20.73
CA VAL A 2 5.37 -16.75 20.75
C VAL A 2 4.56 -15.54 20.28
N SER A 3 4.53 -14.46 21.06
CA SER A 3 3.89 -13.19 20.70
C SER A 3 4.93 -12.08 20.54
N PRO A 4 4.68 -11.08 19.66
CA PRO A 4 5.56 -9.91 19.56
C PRO A 4 5.62 -9.09 20.85
N LEU A 5 6.73 -8.37 21.02
CA LEU A 5 6.88 -7.27 21.96
C LEU A 5 7.06 -5.99 21.16
N VAL A 6 6.35 -4.92 21.53
CA VAL A 6 6.29 -3.69 20.72
C VAL A 6 6.95 -2.56 21.48
N TRP A 7 8.03 -2.01 20.95
CA TRP A 7 8.53 -0.70 21.37
C TRP A 7 7.64 0.39 20.77
N LEU A 8 6.98 1.14 21.64
CA LEU A 8 6.26 2.36 21.27
C LEU A 8 7.26 3.51 21.22
N HIS A 9 7.16 4.35 20.19
CA HIS A 9 8.05 5.49 20.05
C HIS A 9 7.99 6.42 21.27
N SER A 10 9.14 6.86 21.75
CA SER A 10 9.32 7.59 23.02
C SER A 10 8.56 8.91 23.08
N GLN A 11 8.39 9.56 21.93
CA GLN A 11 7.68 10.83 21.79
C GLN A 11 6.22 10.69 21.33
N ASP A 12 5.73 9.47 21.12
CA ASP A 12 4.37 9.30 20.60
C ASP A 12 3.34 9.77 21.63
N GLN A 13 2.35 10.54 21.20
CA GLN A 13 1.26 10.96 22.08
C GLN A 13 0.07 10.01 21.99
N TYR A 14 0.02 9.17 20.95
CA TYR A 14 -1.09 8.29 20.63
C TYR A 14 -0.67 6.86 20.95
N LYS A 15 -1.20 6.33 22.05
CA LYS A 15 -0.88 5.01 22.58
C LYS A 15 -1.97 4.00 22.19
N PRO A 16 -1.71 2.69 22.35
CA PRO A 16 -2.73 1.67 22.10
C PRO A 16 -4.01 1.97 22.90
N SER A 17 -5.16 1.80 22.27
CA SER A 17 -6.45 2.33 22.73
C SER A 17 -7.50 1.23 22.93
N ASP A 18 -8.37 1.39 23.91
CA ASP A 18 -9.46 0.44 24.15
C ASP A 18 -10.54 0.51 23.05
N LEU A 19 -10.90 -0.65 22.49
CA LEU A 19 -11.90 -0.74 21.42
C LEU A 19 -13.28 -0.24 21.87
N LEU A 20 -13.71 -0.57 23.09
CA LEU A 20 -15.05 -0.21 23.57
C LEU A 20 -15.11 1.28 23.92
N ALA A 21 -14.07 1.82 24.54
CA ALA A 21 -13.95 3.27 24.78
C ALA A 21 -14.02 4.04 23.45
N HIS A 22 -13.36 3.55 22.40
CA HIS A 22 -13.48 4.15 21.06
C HIS A 22 -14.93 4.20 20.55
N LEU A 23 -15.70 3.11 20.71
CA LEU A 23 -17.12 3.11 20.33
C LEU A 23 -17.94 4.13 21.12
N GLN A 24 -17.64 4.32 22.41
CA GLN A 24 -18.33 5.30 23.27
C GLN A 24 -18.08 6.75 22.87
N HIS A 25 -16.97 7.03 22.16
CA HIS A 25 -16.61 8.35 21.67
C HIS A 25 -16.92 8.57 20.17
N THR A 26 -17.67 7.66 19.56
CA THR A 26 -18.05 7.76 18.15
C THR A 26 -19.56 7.60 17.95
N THR A 27 -20.06 8.26 16.91
CA THR A 27 -21.43 8.11 16.42
C THR A 27 -21.37 7.52 15.01
N PRO A 28 -22.09 6.41 14.74
CA PRO A 28 -22.22 5.88 13.39
C PRO A 28 -22.87 6.92 12.45
N LYS A 29 -22.19 7.24 11.35
CA LYS A 29 -22.70 8.13 10.32
C LYS A 29 -22.69 7.46 8.95
N LEU A 30 -23.71 7.73 8.15
CA LEU A 30 -23.75 7.40 6.73
C LEU A 30 -23.85 8.71 5.92
N LYS A 31 -22.91 8.91 4.99
CA LYS A 31 -22.83 10.14 4.18
C LYS A 31 -22.82 11.42 5.06
N GLY A 32 -22.11 11.37 6.19
CA GLY A 32 -21.97 12.48 7.13
C GLY A 32 -23.17 12.75 8.04
N LYS A 33 -24.24 11.97 7.96
CA LYS A 33 -25.43 12.09 8.83
C LYS A 33 -25.46 10.96 9.86
N PRO A 34 -25.78 11.23 11.15
CA PRO A 34 -26.02 10.20 12.14
C PRO A 34 -27.06 9.18 11.68
N ILE A 35 -26.84 7.92 12.03
CA ILE A 35 -27.84 6.86 11.88
C ILE A 35 -28.67 6.85 13.16
N GLU A 36 -29.97 7.09 13.02
CA GLU A 36 -30.91 7.17 14.13
C GLU A 36 -31.45 5.79 14.53
N GLU A 37 -32.10 5.71 15.69
CA GLU A 37 -32.83 4.52 16.17
C GLU A 37 -31.97 3.26 16.37
N LEU A 38 -30.67 3.44 16.65
CA LEU A 38 -29.76 2.34 16.97
C LEU A 38 -29.80 1.96 18.46
N PRO A 39 -29.59 0.68 18.81
CA PRO A 39 -29.30 0.30 20.19
C PRO A 39 -27.96 0.90 20.64
N ALA A 40 -27.69 0.86 21.94
CA ALA A 40 -26.35 1.15 22.45
C ALA A 40 -25.36 0.15 21.82
N LEU A 41 -24.36 0.66 21.11
CA LEU A 41 -23.42 -0.16 20.37
C LEU A 41 -22.23 -0.60 21.22
N ASP A 42 -21.82 -1.84 21.02
CA ASP A 42 -20.66 -2.46 21.65
C ASP A 42 -20.00 -3.49 20.70
N LEU A 43 -19.05 -4.27 21.22
CA LEU A 43 -18.33 -5.27 20.43
C LEU A 43 -19.14 -6.56 20.18
N ASP A 44 -20.39 -6.66 20.66
CA ASP A 44 -21.32 -7.78 20.41
C ASP A 44 -22.40 -7.46 19.39
N ASN A 45 -22.66 -6.19 19.06
CA ASN A 45 -23.75 -5.81 18.16
C ASN A 45 -23.38 -4.82 17.04
N LEU A 46 -22.12 -4.38 16.93
CA LEU A 46 -21.63 -3.44 15.91
C LEU A 46 -21.98 -3.81 14.45
N GLU A 47 -22.18 -5.09 14.14
CA GLU A 47 -22.46 -5.60 12.80
C GLU A 47 -23.88 -5.26 12.32
N VAL A 48 -24.78 -4.84 13.23
CA VAL A 48 -26.07 -4.23 12.86
C VAL A 48 -25.88 -3.06 11.88
N LEU A 49 -24.76 -2.34 11.99
CA LEU A 49 -24.41 -1.24 11.11
C LEU A 49 -24.17 -1.65 9.65
N ASN A 50 -23.97 -2.95 9.39
CA ASN A 50 -23.76 -3.45 8.04
C ASN A 50 -25.01 -3.31 7.15
N GLU A 51 -26.20 -3.20 7.75
CA GLU A 51 -27.46 -2.94 7.02
C GLU A 51 -27.44 -1.60 6.27
N PHE A 52 -26.63 -0.64 6.75
CA PHE A 52 -26.47 0.68 6.15
C PHE A 52 -25.33 0.74 5.11
N GLY A 53 -24.57 -0.35 4.95
CA GLY A 53 -23.53 -0.54 3.96
C GLY A 53 -22.12 -0.14 4.41
N GLN A 54 -21.12 -0.46 3.57
CA GLN A 54 -19.69 -0.31 3.89
C GLN A 54 -19.21 1.14 4.04
N ARG A 55 -20.03 2.13 3.66
CA ARG A 55 -19.71 3.56 3.82
C ARG A 55 -20.12 4.12 5.18
N THR A 56 -20.66 3.29 6.06
CA THR A 56 -20.91 3.65 7.46
C THR A 56 -19.59 3.86 8.18
N ALA A 57 -19.52 4.93 8.96
CA ALA A 57 -18.30 5.38 9.62
C ALA A 57 -18.56 5.69 11.08
N LEU A 58 -17.72 5.16 11.97
CA LEU A 58 -17.71 5.48 13.39
C LEU A 58 -17.05 6.85 13.57
N SER A 59 -17.83 7.92 13.41
CA SER A 59 -17.30 9.29 13.36
C SER A 59 -17.13 9.86 14.75
N SER A 60 -16.00 10.53 15.00
CA SER A 60 -15.68 11.13 16.31
C SER A 60 -16.75 12.12 16.79
N HIS A 61 -17.00 12.12 18.11
CA HIS A 61 -17.78 13.18 18.78
C HIS A 61 -17.03 14.51 18.82
N ASP A 62 -15.70 14.44 18.86
CA ASP A 62 -14.81 15.56 19.13
C ASP A 62 -14.02 15.95 17.88
N ASP A 63 -13.62 17.21 17.79
CA ASP A 63 -12.66 17.64 16.78
C ASP A 63 -11.27 17.08 17.13
N PRO A 64 -10.66 16.22 16.28
CA PRO A 64 -9.37 15.60 16.59
C PRO A 64 -8.24 16.61 16.82
N LEU A 65 -8.35 17.83 16.26
CA LEU A 65 -7.38 18.91 16.46
C LEU A 65 -7.42 19.52 17.87
N THR A 66 -8.42 19.19 18.68
CA THR A 66 -8.45 19.58 20.10
C THR A 66 -7.70 18.59 20.99
N HIS A 67 -7.17 17.50 20.42
CA HIS A 67 -6.42 16.44 21.12
C HIS A 67 -7.14 15.87 22.35
N PRO A 68 -8.42 15.44 22.22
CA PRO A 68 -9.18 14.87 23.33
C PRO A 68 -8.48 13.65 23.93
N GLU A 69 -8.60 13.46 25.24
CA GLU A 69 -7.81 12.47 25.98
C GLU A 69 -8.01 11.03 25.48
N TRP A 70 -9.22 10.67 25.06
CA TRP A 70 -9.54 9.31 24.60
C TRP A 70 -8.81 8.92 23.29
N LEU A 71 -8.38 9.90 22.48
CA LEU A 71 -7.56 9.64 21.30
C LEU A 71 -6.11 9.26 21.67
N ARG A 72 -5.64 9.65 22.86
CA ARG A 72 -4.25 9.40 23.30
C ARG A 72 -4.00 7.96 23.76
N GLY A 73 -5.06 7.17 23.94
CA GLY A 73 -4.95 5.79 24.41
C GLY A 73 -4.33 5.67 25.81
N VAL A 74 -3.77 4.50 26.12
CA VAL A 74 -3.21 4.19 27.45
C VAL A 74 -1.78 3.68 27.30
N ALA A 75 -0.85 4.29 28.04
CA ALA A 75 0.54 3.85 28.05
C ALA A 75 0.72 2.54 28.83
N PRO A 76 1.62 1.65 28.40
CA PRO A 76 1.99 0.47 29.17
C PRO A 76 2.77 0.86 30.44
N ASP A 77 2.70 0.01 31.46
CA ASP A 77 3.54 0.09 32.65
C ASP A 77 4.97 -0.43 32.40
N ALA A 78 5.80 -0.49 33.44
CA ALA A 78 7.18 -0.97 33.34
C ALA A 78 7.30 -2.46 32.97
N ALA A 79 6.24 -3.26 33.16
CA ALA A 79 6.18 -4.65 32.74
C ALA A 79 5.63 -4.81 31.31
N GLY A 80 5.26 -3.70 30.65
CA GLY A 80 4.66 -3.71 29.33
C GLY A 80 3.15 -3.96 29.35
N GLN A 81 2.49 -3.94 30.50
CA GLN A 81 1.05 -4.16 30.60
C GLN A 81 0.27 -2.85 30.49
N ILE A 82 -0.81 -2.87 29.70
CA ILE A 82 -1.81 -1.80 29.70
C ILE A 82 -2.95 -2.19 30.65
N HIS A 83 -3.29 -1.30 31.59
CA HIS A 83 -4.35 -1.50 32.58
C HIS A 83 -5.63 -0.78 32.16
N ASN A 84 -6.78 -1.37 32.48
CA ASN A 84 -8.12 -0.81 32.23
C ASN A 84 -8.43 -0.48 30.75
N ALA A 85 -7.69 -1.07 29.81
CA ALA A 85 -7.92 -0.97 28.37
C ALA A 85 -7.51 -2.27 27.71
N THR A 86 -8.25 -2.71 26.68
CA THR A 86 -7.97 -3.90 25.88
C THR A 86 -7.69 -3.49 24.42
N PRO A 87 -6.45 -3.08 24.09
CA PRO A 87 -6.11 -2.53 22.78
C PRO A 87 -5.65 -3.58 21.76
N CYS A 88 -5.49 -4.84 22.17
CA CYS A 88 -5.02 -5.91 21.31
C CYS A 88 -6.11 -6.93 21.00
N VAL A 89 -6.15 -7.40 19.75
CA VAL A 89 -6.95 -8.55 19.32
C VAL A 89 -6.03 -9.61 18.72
N VAL A 90 -6.01 -10.79 19.32
CA VAL A 90 -5.30 -11.95 18.79
C VAL A 90 -6.27 -12.85 18.04
N ILE A 91 -6.03 -13.06 16.75
CA ILE A 91 -6.83 -13.96 15.91
C ILE A 91 -5.96 -15.10 15.41
N LEU A 92 -6.32 -16.32 15.80
CA LEU A 92 -5.71 -17.55 15.34
C LEU A 92 -6.44 -18.07 14.10
N VAL A 93 -5.69 -18.34 13.04
CA VAL A 93 -6.20 -18.86 11.76
C VAL A 93 -5.53 -20.19 11.45
N GLU A 94 -6.27 -21.29 11.63
CA GLU A 94 -5.78 -22.64 11.34
C GLU A 94 -5.70 -22.86 9.82
N ARG A 95 -4.51 -23.20 9.32
CA ARG A 95 -4.24 -23.46 7.89
C ARG A 95 -3.99 -24.94 7.65
N GLY A 96 -4.95 -25.76 8.07
CA GLY A 96 -4.86 -27.22 8.05
C GLY A 96 -4.17 -27.76 9.31
N PRO A 97 -3.70 -29.02 9.28
CA PRO A 97 -3.25 -29.71 10.49
C PRO A 97 -1.89 -29.26 11.02
N VAL A 98 -1.13 -28.49 10.23
CA VAL A 98 0.30 -28.23 10.47
C VAL A 98 0.63 -26.76 10.63
N ASP A 99 -0.01 -25.91 9.83
CA ASP A 99 0.28 -24.48 9.77
C ASP A 99 -0.80 -23.68 10.52
N LEU A 100 -0.38 -22.69 11.31
CA LEU A 100 -1.24 -21.78 12.07
C LEU A 100 -0.72 -20.35 11.88
N ASP A 101 -1.59 -19.42 11.49
CA ASP A 101 -1.25 -17.99 11.47
C ASP A 101 -1.85 -17.32 12.70
N ALA A 102 -1.01 -16.72 13.53
CA ALA A 102 -1.46 -15.89 14.66
C ALA A 102 -1.30 -14.42 14.29
N PHE A 103 -2.42 -13.71 14.20
CA PHE A 103 -2.45 -12.27 13.97
C PHE A 103 -2.56 -11.54 15.31
N TYR A 104 -1.74 -10.52 15.49
CA TYR A 104 -1.72 -9.64 16.65
C TYR A 104 -2.11 -8.25 16.17
N PHE A 105 -3.39 -7.91 16.26
CA PHE A 105 -3.91 -6.61 15.86
C PHE A 105 -3.77 -5.61 17.01
N TYR A 106 -3.28 -4.42 16.69
CA TYR A 106 -3.08 -3.31 17.60
C TYR A 106 -4.03 -2.20 17.19
N PHE A 107 -4.85 -1.75 18.15
CA PHE A 107 -5.80 -0.69 17.92
C PHE A 107 -5.32 0.63 18.51
N TYR A 108 -5.42 1.70 17.73
CA TYR A 108 -5.18 3.07 18.16
C TYR A 108 -6.42 3.90 17.84
N SER A 109 -6.86 4.76 18.76
CA SER A 109 -8.02 5.62 18.51
C SER A 109 -7.71 6.77 17.55
N TYR A 110 -6.43 7.06 17.32
CA TYR A 110 -5.98 8.06 16.37
C TYR A 110 -4.67 7.63 15.74
N ASN A 111 -4.54 7.89 14.44
CA ASN A 111 -3.29 7.86 13.71
C ASN A 111 -2.94 9.30 13.35
N GLU A 112 -1.79 9.77 13.80
CA GLU A 112 -1.21 11.03 13.34
C GLU A 112 -0.25 10.71 12.20
N GLY A 113 -0.63 11.06 10.97
CA GLY A 113 0.20 10.78 9.81
C GLY A 113 1.52 11.56 9.83
N PRO A 114 2.42 11.31 8.88
CA PRO A 114 3.72 11.95 8.87
C PRO A 114 3.60 13.48 8.81
N ASN A 115 4.47 14.14 9.58
CA ASN A 115 4.70 15.57 9.44
C ASN A 115 5.16 15.87 8.01
N ILE A 116 4.77 17.01 7.45
CA ILE A 116 5.16 17.34 6.08
C ILE A 116 6.68 17.37 5.87
N THR A 117 7.45 17.59 6.93
CA THR A 117 8.92 17.63 6.90
C THR A 117 9.55 16.23 6.87
N GLN A 118 8.79 15.17 7.12
CA GLN A 118 9.25 13.77 7.12
C GLN A 118 9.34 13.20 5.69
N VAL A 119 10.14 13.86 4.85
CA VAL A 119 10.32 13.47 3.45
C VAL A 119 11.80 13.39 3.11
N MET A 120 12.18 12.39 2.33
CA MET A 120 13.55 12.15 1.91
C MET A 120 14.13 13.29 1.04
N GLU A 121 15.43 13.55 1.20
CA GLU A 121 16.19 14.38 0.25
C GLU A 121 16.12 13.75 -1.16
N PRO A 122 15.88 14.53 -2.23
CA PRO A 122 15.75 16.00 -2.28
C PRO A 122 14.30 16.49 -2.36
N LEU A 123 13.33 15.64 -2.07
CA LEU A 123 11.90 15.96 -2.19
C LEU A 123 11.42 16.83 -1.03
N ASP A 124 12.10 16.79 0.12
CA ASP A 124 11.99 17.76 1.20
C ASP A 124 11.98 19.22 0.71
N ARG A 125 12.80 19.55 -0.30
CA ARG A 125 12.89 20.89 -0.89
C ARG A 125 11.64 21.34 -1.64
N LEU A 126 10.82 20.40 -2.11
CA LEU A 126 9.55 20.70 -2.79
C LEU A 126 8.43 21.01 -1.78
N ILE A 127 8.71 20.81 -0.49
CA ILE A 127 7.72 20.85 0.58
C ILE A 127 8.05 21.98 1.57
N SER A 128 9.26 22.53 1.51
CA SER A 128 9.67 23.73 2.23
C SER A 128 8.94 24.99 1.71
N GLY A 129 7.91 25.42 2.45
CA GLY A 129 7.23 26.71 2.28
C GLY A 129 5.73 26.69 2.58
N GLY A 130 5.18 27.79 3.13
CA GLY A 130 3.74 27.96 3.41
C GLY A 130 3.25 27.29 4.70
N LYS A 131 1.93 27.29 4.95
CA LYS A 131 1.30 26.70 6.16
C LYS A 131 1.64 25.23 6.39
N ALA A 132 1.92 24.51 5.31
CA ALA A 132 2.46 23.17 5.31
C ALA A 132 3.68 23.04 6.25
N SER A 133 4.59 24.01 6.24
CA SER A 133 5.82 24.03 7.05
C SER A 133 5.61 24.35 8.54
N GLU A 134 4.38 24.55 9.01
CA GLU A 134 4.04 24.83 10.42
C GLU A 134 3.96 23.54 11.28
N GLY A 135 4.63 22.47 10.86
CA GLY A 135 4.61 21.18 11.56
C GLY A 135 3.29 20.42 11.41
N MET A 136 2.57 20.63 10.30
CA MET A 136 1.30 19.94 10.05
C MET A 136 1.52 18.48 9.65
N HIS A 137 0.66 17.60 10.19
CA HIS A 137 0.63 16.18 9.90
C HIS A 137 -0.43 15.85 8.83
N PHE A 138 -0.08 14.95 7.92
CA PHE A 138 -0.93 14.57 6.77
C PHE A 138 -1.20 13.08 6.77
N GLY A 139 -2.44 12.69 6.42
CA GLY A 139 -2.89 11.32 6.52
C GLY A 139 -3.46 10.95 7.89
N ASN A 140 -3.86 11.95 8.68
CA ASN A 140 -4.45 11.73 9.98
C ASN A 140 -5.81 11.04 9.84
N HIS A 141 -6.11 10.09 10.72
CA HIS A 141 -7.44 9.51 10.80
C HIS A 141 -7.77 9.08 12.22
N VAL A 142 -9.04 9.20 12.57
CA VAL A 142 -9.60 8.58 13.77
C VAL A 142 -9.69 7.08 13.52
N GLY A 143 -9.36 6.29 14.53
CA GLY A 143 -9.26 4.83 14.48
C GLY A 143 -8.10 4.35 13.62
N ASP A 144 -7.41 3.32 14.09
CA ASP A 144 -6.34 2.69 13.33
C ASP A 144 -6.12 1.23 13.74
N TRP A 145 -5.81 0.40 12.74
CA TRP A 145 -5.60 -1.04 12.88
C TRP A 145 -4.26 -1.43 12.25
N GLU A 146 -3.26 -1.61 13.11
CA GLU A 146 -1.96 -2.16 12.77
C GLU A 146 -1.85 -3.61 13.22
N HIS A 147 -0.91 -4.38 12.68
CA HIS A 147 -0.72 -5.77 13.10
C HIS A 147 0.62 -6.39 12.73
N ASN A 148 0.99 -7.38 13.53
CA ASN A 148 1.90 -8.43 13.11
C ASN A 148 1.15 -9.73 12.82
N MET A 149 1.77 -10.60 12.02
CA MET A 149 1.36 -12.01 11.95
C MET A 149 2.57 -12.90 12.10
N VAL A 150 2.47 -13.90 12.96
CA VAL A 150 3.47 -14.97 13.10
C VAL A 150 2.88 -16.25 12.53
N ARG A 151 3.60 -16.87 11.59
CA ARG A 151 3.24 -18.19 11.07
C ARG A 151 3.98 -19.26 11.87
N PHE A 152 3.22 -20.24 12.33
CA PHE A 152 3.72 -21.44 12.98
C PHE A 152 3.57 -22.64 12.04
N ARG A 153 4.52 -23.57 12.13
CA ARG A 153 4.50 -24.88 11.49
C ARG A 153 4.90 -25.92 12.52
N ASN A 154 4.04 -26.91 12.76
CA ASN A 154 4.23 -27.90 13.82
C ASN A 154 4.45 -27.26 15.21
N GLY A 155 3.79 -26.12 15.48
CA GLY A 155 3.94 -25.39 16.73
C GLY A 155 5.16 -24.47 16.83
N GLU A 156 6.09 -24.53 15.88
CA GLU A 156 7.29 -23.68 15.86
C GLU A 156 7.11 -22.47 14.92
N PRO A 157 7.54 -21.26 15.31
CA PRO A 157 7.43 -20.09 14.45
C PRO A 157 8.41 -20.18 13.26
N VAL A 158 7.91 -19.95 12.05
CA VAL A 158 8.69 -20.04 10.79
C VAL A 158 8.80 -18.72 10.03
N GLY A 159 7.98 -17.72 10.36
CA GLY A 159 8.11 -16.39 9.80
C GLY A 159 7.18 -15.37 10.44
N ILE A 160 7.46 -14.10 10.17
CA ILE A 160 6.71 -12.97 10.71
C ILE A 160 6.44 -11.94 9.62
N TYR A 161 5.27 -11.29 9.71
CA TYR A 161 4.87 -10.13 8.93
C TYR A 161 4.74 -8.92 9.84
N TYR A 162 5.20 -7.77 9.36
CA TYR A 162 5.09 -6.45 9.98
C TYR A 162 4.25 -5.56 9.07
N SER A 163 3.07 -5.11 9.52
CA SER A 163 2.25 -4.19 8.72
C SER A 163 2.85 -2.80 8.68
N GLN A 164 2.81 -2.18 7.49
CA GLN A 164 3.30 -0.82 7.26
C GLN A 164 2.32 -0.14 6.32
N HIS A 165 1.46 0.73 6.88
CA HIS A 165 0.50 1.52 6.11
C HIS A 165 -0.41 0.63 5.23
N VAL A 166 -0.24 0.72 3.90
CA VAL A 166 -1.03 -0.03 2.91
C VAL A 166 -0.43 -1.40 2.55
N ASP A 167 0.75 -1.74 3.04
CA ASP A 167 1.46 -3.00 2.77
C ASP A 167 2.22 -3.45 4.03
N GLY A 168 3.42 -4.00 3.88
CA GLY A 168 4.30 -4.39 4.98
C GLY A 168 5.45 -5.25 4.52
N GLU A 169 6.21 -5.75 5.48
CA GLU A 169 7.39 -6.58 5.24
C GLU A 169 7.27 -7.93 5.94
N ALA A 170 7.89 -8.94 5.33
CA ALA A 170 7.85 -10.30 5.84
C ALA A 170 9.26 -10.85 5.89
N TYR A 171 9.55 -11.57 6.95
CA TYR A 171 10.85 -12.14 7.24
C TYR A 171 10.71 -13.60 7.64
N ASP A 172 11.65 -14.43 7.20
CA ASP A 172 11.81 -15.76 7.77
C ASP A 172 12.16 -15.64 9.25
N TRP A 173 11.73 -16.59 10.07
CA TRP A 173 11.92 -16.46 11.52
C TRP A 173 13.40 -16.37 11.94
N ALA A 174 14.29 -17.04 11.20
CA ALA A 174 15.73 -17.03 11.45
C ALA A 174 16.47 -15.84 10.83
N ASP A 175 15.76 -14.92 10.15
CA ASP A 175 16.37 -13.73 9.55
C ASP A 175 17.04 -12.86 10.64
N ALA A 176 18.24 -12.36 10.34
CA ALA A 176 19.02 -11.55 11.27
C ALA A 176 18.37 -10.19 11.60
N THR A 177 17.50 -9.71 10.71
CA THR A 177 16.72 -8.47 10.89
C THR A 177 15.67 -8.62 11.99
N VAL A 178 15.16 -9.84 12.23
CA VAL A 178 14.15 -10.11 13.24
C VAL A 178 14.82 -10.29 14.60
N ASN A 179 15.01 -9.18 15.32
CA ASN A 179 15.51 -9.22 16.69
C ASN A 179 14.50 -9.91 17.63
N LYS A 180 15.01 -10.67 18.62
CA LYS A 180 14.17 -11.43 19.56
C LYS A 180 14.70 -11.31 20.98
N THR A 181 13.78 -11.13 21.93
CA THR A 181 14.05 -11.17 23.37
C THR A 181 13.27 -12.34 23.97
N ASP A 182 13.94 -13.26 24.66
CA ASP A 182 13.33 -14.47 25.23
C ASP A 182 12.51 -15.29 24.21
N GLY A 183 13.01 -15.33 22.98
CA GLY A 183 12.36 -16.01 21.84
C GLY A 183 11.19 -15.23 21.22
N ARG A 184 10.84 -14.05 21.74
CA ARG A 184 9.75 -13.19 21.24
C ARG A 184 10.28 -12.12 20.29
N PRO A 185 9.66 -11.93 19.10
CA PRO A 185 10.13 -10.95 18.13
C PRO A 185 9.86 -9.53 18.64
N ILE A 186 10.84 -8.66 18.42
CA ILE A 186 10.72 -7.23 18.69
C ILE A 186 10.10 -6.53 17.48
N VAL A 187 9.24 -5.57 17.77
CA VAL A 187 8.56 -4.70 16.83
C VAL A 187 8.80 -3.27 17.27
N TYR A 188 9.10 -2.38 16.34
CA TYR A 188 9.16 -0.94 16.59
C TYR A 188 7.97 -0.27 15.92
N SER A 189 7.13 0.38 16.72
CA SER A 189 5.99 1.17 16.24
C SER A 189 6.45 2.57 15.88
N ALA A 190 6.14 3.03 14.68
CA ALA A 190 6.50 4.35 14.22
C ALA A 190 5.72 5.46 14.95
N LEU A 191 6.38 6.61 15.12
CA LEU A 191 5.80 7.82 15.69
C LEU A 191 4.55 8.26 14.91
N GLY A 192 3.39 8.23 15.56
CA GLY A 192 2.11 8.73 15.09
C GLY A 192 1.40 7.85 14.06
N SER A 193 2.15 7.31 13.09
CA SER A 193 1.62 6.44 12.04
C SER A 193 1.45 4.99 12.47
N HIS A 194 2.09 4.61 13.59
CA HIS A 194 2.06 3.29 14.19
C HIS A 194 2.46 2.10 13.30
N ALA A 195 2.98 2.37 12.09
CA ALA A 195 3.51 1.35 11.21
C ALA A 195 4.58 0.52 11.94
N ASN A 196 4.57 -0.79 11.70
CA ASN A 196 5.38 -1.75 12.43
C ASN A 196 6.64 -2.11 11.64
N TYR A 197 7.80 -2.03 12.31
CA TYR A 197 9.10 -2.30 11.72
C TYR A 197 9.90 -3.30 12.53
N ALA A 198 10.77 -4.06 11.86
CA ALA A 198 11.68 -5.01 12.49
C ALA A 198 12.90 -4.33 13.14
N GLU A 199 13.22 -3.10 12.70
CA GLU A 199 14.37 -2.32 13.15
C GLU A 199 13.95 -0.92 13.61
N SER A 200 14.71 -0.36 14.55
CA SER A 200 14.58 1.03 14.98
C SER A 200 15.23 2.00 13.99
N GLY A 201 15.12 3.30 14.25
CA GLY A 201 15.68 4.35 13.41
C GLY A 201 14.70 4.87 12.35
N THR A 202 15.25 5.34 11.24
CA THR A 202 14.47 5.94 10.15
C THR A 202 14.08 4.89 9.13
N GLN A 203 12.78 4.77 8.88
CA GLN A 203 12.18 3.80 7.97
C GLN A 203 11.52 4.50 6.79
N ILE A 204 11.61 3.90 5.60
CA ILE A 204 11.01 4.47 4.39
C ILE A 204 9.55 4.05 4.32
N HIS A 205 8.66 5.00 4.59
CA HIS A 205 7.23 4.86 4.35
C HIS A 205 6.94 5.05 2.85
N ASN A 206 6.46 3.95 2.24
CA ASN A 206 6.11 3.83 0.83
C ASN A 206 7.30 4.02 -0.12
N ILE A 207 7.69 5.28 -0.35
CA ILE A 207 8.67 5.65 -1.38
C ILE A 207 9.60 6.76 -0.90
N ALA A 208 9.05 7.74 -0.19
CA ALA A 208 9.78 8.97 0.14
C ALA A 208 9.41 9.56 1.49
N LEU A 209 8.34 9.08 2.12
CA LEU A 209 7.98 9.53 3.46
C LEU A 209 8.85 8.77 4.46
N LEU A 210 9.11 9.40 5.60
CA LEU A 210 9.96 8.83 6.64
C LEU A 210 9.14 8.55 7.89
N ASP A 211 9.18 7.32 8.35
CA ASP A 211 8.75 6.95 9.69
C ASP A 211 9.97 6.93 10.62
N TYR A 212 9.72 7.25 11.89
CA TYR A 212 10.74 7.21 12.93
C TYR A 212 10.34 6.22 14.02
N CYS A 213 11.28 5.36 14.37
CA CYS A 213 11.11 4.29 15.34
C CYS A 213 12.23 4.37 16.38
N ASP A 214 11.91 4.17 17.65
CA ASP A 214 12.90 4.10 18.72
C ASP A 214 12.43 3.15 19.85
N GLU A 215 13.28 3.00 20.88
CA GLU A 215 13.05 2.15 22.05
C GLU A 215 12.43 2.96 23.20
N GLY A 216 11.24 3.53 22.99
CA GLY A 216 10.53 4.29 24.01
C GLY A 216 10.00 3.42 25.16
N GLN A 217 8.71 3.07 25.12
CA GLN A 217 8.12 2.18 26.12
C GLN A 217 7.82 0.82 25.51
N ILE A 218 8.27 -0.25 26.17
CA ILE A 218 7.94 -1.62 25.76
C ILE A 218 6.47 -1.88 26.11
N TRP A 219 5.74 -2.48 25.18
CA TRP A 219 4.39 -2.96 25.34
C TRP A 219 4.34 -4.45 25.04
N ASP A 220 3.68 -5.20 25.90
CA ASP A 220 3.32 -6.59 25.68
C ASP A 220 1.81 -6.68 25.32
N PRO A 221 1.48 -6.84 24.03
CA PRO A 221 0.09 -6.81 23.59
C PRO A 221 -0.78 -7.91 24.20
N VAL A 222 -0.20 -9.08 24.53
CA VAL A 222 -0.99 -10.23 25.00
C VAL A 222 -1.32 -10.17 26.49
N LEU A 223 -0.77 -9.22 27.25
CA LEU A 223 -1.14 -8.99 28.65
C LEU A 223 -2.51 -8.29 28.79
N SER A 224 -3.01 -7.66 27.73
CA SER A 224 -4.37 -7.13 27.66
C SER A 224 -4.92 -7.25 26.25
N ALA A 225 -5.48 -8.43 25.94
CA ALA A 225 -5.99 -8.76 24.62
C ALA A 225 -7.29 -9.56 24.65
N TYR A 226 -8.08 -9.41 23.58
CA TYR A 226 -9.11 -10.37 23.23
C TYR A 226 -8.51 -11.49 22.38
N PHE A 227 -8.89 -12.74 22.64
CA PHE A 227 -8.38 -13.92 21.93
C PHE A 227 -9.50 -14.59 21.14
N TYR A 228 -9.22 -14.91 19.89
CA TYR A 228 -10.18 -15.55 18.99
C TYR A 228 -9.53 -16.62 18.13
N ARG A 229 -10.36 -17.57 17.71
CA ARG A 229 -10.09 -18.47 16.60
C ARG A 229 -11.01 -18.11 15.45
N PHE A 230 -10.45 -17.94 14.26
CA PHE A 230 -11.19 -17.73 13.04
C PHE A 230 -11.14 -19.01 12.19
N ASP A 231 -12.31 -19.49 11.79
CA ASP A 231 -12.48 -20.64 10.88
C ASP A 231 -12.78 -20.13 9.47
N PRO A 232 -11.81 -20.19 8.52
CA PRO A 232 -12.01 -19.67 7.18
C PRO A 232 -13.15 -20.31 6.38
N PRO A 233 -13.33 -21.65 6.37
CA PRO A 233 -14.42 -22.29 5.63
C PRO A 233 -15.82 -21.84 6.04
N SER A 234 -16.10 -21.72 7.35
CA SER A 234 -17.42 -21.25 7.83
C SER A 234 -17.50 -19.74 8.03
N PHE A 235 -16.38 -19.02 7.84
CA PHE A 235 -16.25 -17.59 8.10
C PHE A 235 -16.67 -17.19 9.54
N LYS A 236 -16.35 -18.05 10.51
CA LYS A 236 -16.79 -17.90 11.90
C LYS A 236 -15.64 -17.50 12.82
N LEU A 237 -15.85 -16.44 13.59
CA LEU A 237 -14.99 -16.04 14.70
C LEU A 237 -15.53 -16.62 16.00
N THR A 238 -14.67 -17.27 16.78
CA THR A 238 -15.02 -17.87 18.08
C THR A 238 -14.10 -17.31 19.14
N ARG A 239 -14.68 -16.73 20.20
CA ARG A 239 -13.91 -16.22 21.35
C ARG A 239 -13.22 -17.36 22.07
N LEU A 240 -11.97 -17.15 22.41
CA LEU A 240 -11.14 -18.03 23.23
C LEU A 240 -10.99 -17.42 24.61
N ALA A 241 -10.75 -18.28 25.60
CA ALA A 241 -10.32 -17.82 26.90
C ALA A 241 -8.88 -17.27 26.83
N PRO A 242 -8.54 -16.29 27.68
CA PRO A 242 -7.16 -15.86 27.83
C PRO A 242 -6.24 -17.04 28.18
N PRO A 243 -5.00 -17.06 27.67
CA PRO A 243 -4.02 -18.06 28.06
C PRO A 243 -3.78 -18.02 29.58
N ASN A 244 -3.57 -19.19 30.19
CA ASN A 244 -3.32 -19.39 31.63
C ASN A 244 -4.53 -19.25 32.58
N GLN A 245 -5.76 -19.17 32.07
CA GLN A 245 -6.95 -19.48 32.86
C GLN A 245 -7.36 -20.94 32.65
N GLU A 246 -7.01 -21.81 33.60
CA GLU A 246 -7.29 -23.27 33.54
C GLU A 246 -8.79 -23.61 33.66
N SER A 247 -9.62 -22.66 34.12
CA SER A 247 -11.09 -22.81 34.20
C SER A 247 -11.77 -21.45 34.13
N PRO A 248 -11.82 -20.82 32.95
CA PRO A 248 -12.57 -19.60 32.77
C PRO A 248 -14.06 -19.92 32.79
N SER A 249 -14.85 -19.20 33.59
CA SER A 249 -16.30 -19.18 33.43
C SER A 249 -16.65 -18.86 31.96
N PRO A 250 -17.69 -19.48 31.37
CA PRO A 250 -18.11 -19.14 30.02
C PRO A 250 -18.29 -17.62 29.93
N PRO A 251 -17.68 -16.94 28.95
CA PRO A 251 -17.80 -15.50 28.87
C PRO A 251 -19.27 -15.13 28.66
N SER A 252 -19.74 -14.08 29.35
CA SER A 252 -21.12 -13.60 29.25
C SER A 252 -21.48 -13.07 27.86
N SER A 253 -20.47 -12.80 27.03
CA SER A 253 -20.66 -12.40 25.63
C SER A 253 -19.48 -12.83 24.75
N ASN A 254 -19.70 -12.84 23.44
CA ASN A 254 -18.73 -13.34 22.47
C ASN A 254 -17.78 -12.24 21.99
N LEU A 255 -18.18 -10.96 22.07
CA LEU A 255 -17.46 -9.78 21.59
C LEU A 255 -16.91 -10.00 20.18
N THR A 256 -17.68 -10.60 19.26
CA THR A 256 -17.20 -10.95 17.91
C THR A 256 -17.57 -9.94 16.85
N SER A 257 -18.47 -9.02 17.17
CA SER A 257 -19.12 -8.14 16.19
C SER A 257 -18.16 -7.14 15.56
N PHE A 258 -17.17 -6.66 16.31
CA PHE A 258 -16.10 -5.78 15.81
C PHE A 258 -15.41 -6.32 14.55
N PHE A 259 -15.29 -7.65 14.44
CA PHE A 259 -14.72 -8.33 13.29
C PHE A 259 -15.68 -8.33 12.09
N TYR A 260 -16.98 -8.45 12.34
CA TYR A 260 -17.97 -8.53 11.28
C TYR A 260 -18.41 -7.17 10.73
N PHE A 261 -18.23 -6.11 11.50
CA PHE A 261 -18.45 -4.74 11.03
C PHE A 261 -17.56 -4.43 9.80
N THR A 262 -18.19 -4.00 8.72
CA THR A 262 -17.55 -3.78 7.41
C THR A 262 -17.32 -2.31 7.07
N GLY A 263 -17.77 -1.39 7.94
CA GLY A 263 -17.56 0.04 7.77
C GLY A 263 -16.20 0.52 8.26
N HIS A 264 -16.12 1.83 8.43
CA HIS A 264 -14.90 2.54 8.81
C HIS A 264 -14.85 2.79 10.31
N TRP A 265 -13.73 2.45 10.92
CA TRP A 265 -13.36 2.81 12.30
C TRP A 265 -12.78 4.22 12.26
N GLY A 266 -13.64 5.23 12.34
CA GLY A 266 -13.26 6.63 12.22
C GLY A 266 -14.09 7.42 11.22
N ASP A 267 -13.85 8.73 11.20
CA ASP A 267 -14.47 9.67 10.28
C ASP A 267 -14.23 9.30 8.80
N ILE A 268 -15.19 9.65 7.93
CA ILE A 268 -14.92 9.74 6.48
C ILE A 268 -14.10 11.00 6.22
N GLN A 269 -13.15 10.92 5.29
CA GLN A 269 -12.34 12.05 4.82
C GLN A 269 -13.17 13.34 4.70
N TYR A 270 -12.68 14.41 5.32
CA TYR A 270 -13.34 15.70 5.30
C TYR A 270 -13.36 16.30 3.88
N PRO A 271 -14.43 17.03 3.52
CA PRO A 271 -14.50 17.71 2.23
C PRO A 271 -13.47 18.85 2.15
N ASP A 272 -13.08 19.25 0.93
CA ASP A 272 -12.13 20.35 0.71
C ASP A 272 -12.62 21.71 1.26
N SER A 273 -13.92 21.84 1.51
CA SER A 273 -14.52 23.02 2.14
C SER A 273 -14.41 23.03 3.67
N ASP A 274 -14.04 21.92 4.32
CA ASP A 274 -13.88 21.88 5.77
C ASP A 274 -12.62 22.68 6.16
N PRO A 275 -12.70 23.65 7.09
CA PRO A 275 -11.56 24.49 7.46
C PRO A 275 -10.40 23.73 8.09
N ARG A 276 -10.62 22.49 8.55
CA ARG A 276 -9.58 21.62 9.10
C ARG A 276 -8.86 20.83 8.00
N GLN A 277 -9.43 20.74 6.81
CA GLN A 277 -8.89 19.97 5.70
C GLN A 277 -7.91 20.79 4.89
N GLU A 278 -6.66 20.33 4.83
CA GLU A 278 -5.59 20.91 4.02
C GLU A 278 -5.04 19.84 3.05
N HIS A 279 -4.30 20.27 2.03
CA HIS A 279 -3.63 19.36 1.10
C HIS A 279 -2.23 19.84 0.72
N THR A 280 -1.33 18.90 0.48
CA THR A 280 0.04 19.25 0.06
C THR A 280 0.06 19.81 -1.38
N PRO A 281 0.80 20.90 -1.66
CA PRO A 281 0.72 21.62 -2.94
C PRO A 281 1.03 20.81 -4.20
N HIS A 282 1.89 19.79 -4.11
CA HIS A 282 2.37 19.02 -5.29
C HIS A 282 1.90 17.57 -5.33
N PHE A 283 1.64 16.98 -4.16
CA PHE A 283 1.26 15.57 -4.05
C PHE A 283 -0.22 15.36 -3.75
N GLY A 284 -0.93 16.42 -3.33
CA GLY A 284 -2.36 16.34 -3.00
C GLY A 284 -2.66 15.44 -1.82
N LEU A 285 -1.64 15.10 -1.00
CA LEU A 285 -1.84 14.39 0.26
C LEU A 285 -2.73 15.21 1.17
N ARG A 286 -3.78 14.59 1.69
CA ARG A 286 -4.82 15.23 2.50
C ARG A 286 -4.46 15.18 3.98
N ARG A 287 -4.79 16.24 4.71
CA ARG A 287 -4.58 16.32 6.16
C ARG A 287 -5.33 15.21 6.89
N PHE A 288 -6.66 15.16 6.75
CA PHE A 288 -7.47 14.07 7.26
C PHE A 288 -7.84 13.09 6.15
N GLN A 289 -7.82 11.80 6.47
CA GLN A 289 -8.23 10.69 5.62
C GLN A 289 -9.36 9.89 6.28
N THR A 290 -9.99 9.03 5.48
CA THR A 290 -11.02 8.11 5.97
C THR A 290 -10.41 7.08 6.91
N GLY A 291 -11.03 6.86 8.07
CA GLY A 291 -10.63 5.80 9.01
C GLY A 291 -10.62 4.40 8.37
N PRO A 292 -9.77 3.48 8.85
CA PRO A 292 -9.61 2.17 8.23
C PRO A 292 -10.81 1.27 8.46
N THR A 293 -10.89 0.21 7.67
CA THR A 293 -11.79 -0.92 7.95
C THR A 293 -11.16 -1.86 8.98
N GLY A 294 -11.99 -2.69 9.62
CA GLY A 294 -11.55 -3.57 10.71
C GLY A 294 -10.68 -4.77 10.28
N PRO A 295 -10.24 -5.60 11.24
CA PRO A 295 -9.33 -6.72 11.03
C PRO A 295 -9.76 -7.70 9.93
N ARG A 296 -11.07 -7.90 9.73
CA ARG A 296 -11.62 -8.74 8.66
C ARG A 296 -11.08 -8.42 7.26
N MET A 297 -10.74 -7.16 7.01
CA MET A 297 -10.25 -6.70 5.70
C MET A 297 -8.72 -6.80 5.55
N LYS A 298 -8.00 -7.28 6.57
CA LYS A 298 -6.53 -7.37 6.60
C LYS A 298 -5.98 -8.71 6.07
N HIS A 299 -6.67 -9.31 5.08
CA HIS A 299 -6.23 -10.51 4.35
C HIS A 299 -5.80 -11.71 5.25
N LEU A 300 -6.65 -12.09 6.21
CA LEU A 300 -6.37 -13.18 7.16
C LEU A 300 -6.08 -14.53 6.48
N VAL A 301 -6.65 -14.76 5.30
CA VAL A 301 -6.44 -15.97 4.50
C VAL A 301 -5.53 -15.62 3.32
N ARG A 302 -4.23 -15.87 3.48
CA ARG A 302 -3.18 -15.56 2.50
C ARG A 302 -2.26 -16.75 2.25
N LYS A 303 -1.69 -16.89 1.06
CA LYS A 303 -0.78 -18.01 0.73
C LYS A 303 0.53 -17.88 1.49
N GLY A 304 1.18 -16.72 1.38
CA GLY A 304 2.45 -16.41 2.04
C GLY A 304 2.29 -15.71 3.38
N LEU A 305 3.39 -15.12 3.87
CA LEU A 305 3.38 -14.20 5.00
C LEU A 305 2.80 -12.83 4.60
N LYS A 306 3.03 -12.38 3.36
CA LYS A 306 2.44 -11.15 2.82
C LYS A 306 1.03 -11.37 2.27
N PRO A 307 0.19 -10.32 2.20
CA PRO A 307 -1.06 -10.36 1.44
C PRO A 307 -0.82 -10.83 -0.01
N ASP A 308 -1.75 -11.62 -0.55
CA ASP A 308 -1.60 -12.19 -1.90
C ASP A 308 -1.73 -11.15 -3.01
N GLN A 309 -2.47 -10.06 -2.74
CA GLN A 309 -2.61 -8.94 -3.66
C GLN A 309 -1.49 -7.94 -3.39
N ARG A 310 -0.61 -7.77 -4.37
CA ARG A 310 0.43 -6.74 -4.31
C ARG A 310 -0.19 -5.36 -4.49
N ARG A 311 0.30 -4.37 -3.73
CA ARG A 311 0.00 -2.97 -3.96
C ARG A 311 0.33 -2.57 -5.41
N ARG A 312 -0.59 -1.87 -6.05
CA ARG A 312 -0.33 -1.27 -7.37
C ARG A 312 0.39 0.07 -7.16
N ILE A 313 1.59 0.18 -7.70
CA ILE A 313 2.36 1.42 -7.72
C ILE A 313 1.79 2.32 -8.82
N SER A 314 1.41 3.55 -8.46
CA SER A 314 0.97 4.56 -9.42
C SER A 314 2.13 5.08 -10.28
N TRP A 315 1.82 5.67 -11.44
CA TRP A 315 2.86 6.25 -12.29
C TRP A 315 3.67 7.36 -11.58
N LYS A 316 3.02 8.13 -10.68
CA LYS A 316 3.67 9.18 -9.88
C LYS A 316 4.68 8.58 -8.93
N GLU A 317 4.25 7.58 -8.19
CA GLU A 317 5.08 6.81 -7.27
C GLU A 317 6.27 6.17 -7.98
N TRP A 318 6.04 5.55 -9.14
CA TRP A 318 7.12 4.99 -9.96
C TRP A 318 8.12 6.06 -10.43
N ALA A 319 7.63 7.23 -10.86
CA ALA A 319 8.49 8.34 -11.28
C ALA A 319 9.33 8.88 -10.10
N VAL A 320 8.73 9.01 -8.92
CA VAL A 320 9.42 9.43 -7.70
C VAL A 320 10.48 8.40 -7.30
N ALA A 321 10.14 7.11 -7.28
CA ALA A 321 11.09 6.04 -6.97
C ALA A 321 12.28 6.02 -7.95
N THR A 322 12.00 6.17 -9.25
CA THR A 322 13.04 6.26 -10.28
C THR A 322 13.94 7.48 -10.06
N TYR A 323 13.35 8.64 -9.76
CA TYR A 323 14.10 9.86 -9.48
C TYR A 323 14.99 9.70 -8.24
N LEU A 324 14.48 9.17 -7.14
CA LEU A 324 15.25 8.92 -5.92
C LEU A 324 16.38 7.92 -6.14
N HIS A 325 16.18 6.89 -6.96
CA HIS A 325 17.23 5.93 -7.32
C HIS A 325 18.36 6.59 -8.12
N LEU A 326 18.03 7.44 -9.10
CA LEU A 326 19.00 8.14 -9.93
C LEU A 326 19.70 9.30 -9.21
N TYR A 327 19.03 9.93 -8.24
CA TYR A 327 19.52 11.12 -7.56
C TYR A 327 20.94 11.00 -6.98
N PRO A 328 21.26 10.03 -6.11
CA PRO A 328 22.59 9.93 -5.52
C PRO A 328 23.67 9.63 -6.57
N HIS A 329 23.32 8.95 -7.67
CA HIS A 329 24.27 8.49 -8.68
C HIS A 329 24.59 9.57 -9.72
N PHE A 330 23.60 10.34 -10.16
CA PHE A 330 23.72 11.21 -11.34
C PHE A 330 23.41 12.68 -11.08
N ILE A 331 22.65 13.01 -10.03
CA ILE A 331 22.05 14.34 -9.86
C ILE A 331 22.62 15.05 -8.62
N LYS A 332 23.07 14.32 -7.59
CA LYS A 332 23.53 14.93 -6.34
C LYS A 332 24.86 15.68 -6.51
N GLY A 333 24.84 16.98 -6.18
CA GLY A 333 26.03 17.84 -6.16
C GLY A 333 26.66 18.05 -7.54
N TRP A 334 27.98 17.99 -7.61
CA TRP A 334 28.74 18.20 -8.87
C TRP A 334 28.43 17.17 -9.97
N ARG A 335 27.90 15.99 -9.60
CA ARG A 335 27.58 14.90 -10.54
C ARG A 335 26.57 15.29 -11.60
N ILE A 336 25.67 16.25 -11.31
CA ILE A 336 24.70 16.74 -12.29
C ILE A 336 25.38 17.34 -13.53
N TRP A 337 26.46 18.10 -13.32
CA TRP A 337 27.19 18.76 -14.40
C TRP A 337 27.95 17.75 -15.26
N PHE A 338 28.51 16.71 -14.64
CA PHE A 338 29.14 15.59 -15.36
C PHE A 338 28.12 14.80 -16.18
N SER A 339 26.97 14.46 -15.59
CA SER A 339 25.89 13.76 -16.28
C SER A 339 25.36 14.57 -17.46
N LEU A 340 25.15 15.88 -17.28
CA LEU A 340 24.70 16.79 -18.35
C LEU A 340 25.74 16.89 -19.48
N ALA A 341 27.02 17.05 -19.14
CA ALA A 341 28.09 17.09 -20.13
C ALA A 341 28.16 15.79 -20.93
N PHE A 342 28.05 14.63 -20.27
CA PHE A 342 28.03 13.33 -20.92
C PHE A 342 26.84 13.18 -21.88
N VAL A 343 25.63 13.56 -21.46
CA VAL A 343 24.43 13.54 -22.32
C VAL A 343 24.62 14.44 -23.54
N ILE A 344 25.18 15.63 -23.38
CA ILE A 344 25.48 16.53 -24.50
C ILE A 344 26.48 15.88 -25.47
N VAL A 345 27.54 15.26 -24.97
CA VAL A 345 28.53 14.56 -25.81
C VAL A 345 27.89 13.42 -26.60
N VAL A 346 27.03 12.62 -25.95
CA VAL A 346 26.29 11.53 -26.62
C VAL A 346 25.35 12.06 -27.69
N LEU A 347 24.57 13.10 -27.39
CA LEU A 347 23.65 13.71 -28.35
C LEU A 347 24.39 14.30 -29.56
N VAL A 348 25.50 15.00 -29.32
CA VAL A 348 26.37 15.51 -30.39
C VAL A 348 26.93 14.35 -31.22
N GLY A 349 27.38 13.27 -30.58
CA GLY A 349 27.85 12.05 -31.24
C GLY A 349 26.77 11.41 -32.12
N ILE A 350 25.53 11.29 -31.65
CA ILE A 350 24.38 10.78 -32.42
C ILE A 350 24.11 11.68 -33.62
N ILE A 351 24.06 12.99 -33.43
CA ILE A 351 23.82 13.96 -34.53
C ILE A 351 24.93 13.87 -35.57
N LEU A 352 26.19 13.78 -35.15
CA LEU A 352 27.33 13.61 -36.05
C LEU A 352 27.27 12.26 -36.78
N GLY A 353 26.93 11.18 -36.09
CA GLY A 353 26.72 9.85 -36.67
C GLY A 353 25.62 9.85 -37.74
N ILE A 354 24.47 10.46 -37.45
CA ILE A 354 23.37 10.64 -38.42
C ILE A 354 23.84 11.45 -39.62
N ARG A 355 24.54 12.58 -39.40
CA ARG A 355 25.08 13.40 -40.50
C ARG A 355 26.06 12.65 -41.38
N LEU A 356 26.97 11.87 -40.77
CA LEU A 356 27.92 11.03 -41.50
C LEU A 356 27.23 9.91 -42.28
N ALA A 357 26.23 9.26 -41.68
CA ALA A 357 25.41 8.24 -42.35
C ALA A 357 24.65 8.82 -43.55
N VAL A 358 24.00 9.98 -43.39
CA VAL A 358 23.31 10.69 -44.48
C VAL A 358 24.29 11.10 -45.58
N ARG A 359 25.48 11.61 -45.22
CA ARG A 359 26.51 11.99 -46.19
C ARG A 359 27.02 10.77 -46.97
N LYS A 360 27.26 9.64 -46.29
CA LYS A 360 27.68 8.37 -46.91
C LYS A 360 26.59 7.79 -47.82
N TYR A 361 25.33 7.87 -47.41
CA TYR A 361 24.19 7.46 -48.23
C TYR A 361 24.07 8.31 -49.51
N ARG A 362 24.20 9.64 -49.38
CA ARG A 362 24.21 10.55 -50.54
C ARG A 362 25.39 10.33 -51.48
N SER A 363 26.57 9.98 -50.98
CA SER A 363 27.71 9.63 -51.85
C SER A 363 27.53 8.31 -52.58
N PHE A 364 26.76 7.36 -52.02
CA PHE A 364 26.42 6.10 -52.69
C PHE A 364 25.31 6.26 -53.75
N GLY A 365 24.43 7.26 -53.62
CA GLY A 365 23.45 7.63 -54.66
C GLY A 365 24.07 8.29 -55.91
N GLY A 366 25.41 8.40 -55.97
CA GLY A 366 26.17 9.02 -57.05
C GLY A 366 26.69 8.06 -58.13
N TYR A 367 26.24 6.81 -58.21
CA TYR A 367 26.47 5.98 -59.41
C TYR A 367 25.48 6.39 -60.50
N ARG A 368 25.90 7.40 -61.26
CA ARG A 368 25.26 7.89 -62.48
C ARG A 368 25.29 6.77 -63.53
N LYS A 369 24.10 6.39 -64.05
CA LYS A 369 23.92 5.62 -65.30
C LYS A 369 24.93 6.11 -66.33
N LEU A 370 25.83 5.23 -66.79
CA LEU A 370 26.62 5.46 -67.98
C LEU A 370 25.64 5.58 -69.15
N PHE A 371 25.62 6.74 -69.80
CA PHE A 371 25.01 6.92 -71.10
C PHE A 371 25.81 6.06 -72.11
N ALA A 372 25.16 5.11 -72.75
CA ALA A 372 25.62 4.60 -74.03
C ALA A 372 25.13 5.56 -75.11
N GLU A 373 26.07 6.01 -75.95
CA GLU A 373 25.90 6.96 -77.03
C GLU A 373 24.97 6.42 -78.14
N ASP A 374 24.04 7.29 -78.55
CA ASP A 374 23.47 7.56 -79.88
C ASP A 374 23.27 6.42 -80.91
N ILE A 375 21.99 6.11 -81.18
CA ILE A 375 21.51 5.89 -82.56
C ILE A 375 20.22 6.70 -82.75
N PRO A 376 20.18 7.69 -83.66
CA PRO A 376 18.99 8.47 -83.96
C PRO A 376 18.15 7.76 -85.03
N LEU A 377 16.86 7.58 -84.78
CA LEU A 377 15.86 7.22 -85.78
C LEU A 377 14.62 8.07 -85.55
N ASP A 378 14.63 9.25 -86.16
CA ASP A 378 13.42 10.03 -86.39
C ASP A 378 12.76 9.53 -87.69
N ASP A 379 11.43 9.53 -87.71
CA ASP A 379 10.55 9.41 -88.88
C ASP A 379 10.52 8.10 -89.70
N TRP A 380 9.84 7.07 -89.17
CA TRP A 380 9.00 6.18 -89.99
C TRP A 380 7.56 6.13 -89.44
N ARG A 381 6.87 7.23 -89.75
CA ARG A 381 5.45 7.34 -90.05
C ARG A 381 4.81 6.03 -90.57
N ARG A 382 3.67 5.67 -89.97
CA ARG A 382 2.56 4.86 -90.52
C ARG A 382 2.94 3.50 -91.12
N GLU A 383 2.51 2.43 -90.45
CA GLU A 383 1.86 1.23 -91.01
C GLU A 383 2.07 0.06 -90.05
N GLU A 384 1.18 -0.13 -89.06
CA GLU A 384 0.88 -1.45 -88.49
C GLU A 384 -0.41 -1.42 -87.62
N GLU A 385 -1.42 -0.67 -88.06
CA GLU A 385 -2.81 -1.12 -87.89
C GLU A 385 -2.99 -2.32 -88.84
N ALA A 386 -2.59 -3.52 -88.43
CA ALA A 386 -2.90 -4.73 -89.22
C ALA A 386 -2.81 -6.07 -88.48
N TRP A 387 -2.20 -6.18 -87.30
CA TRP A 387 -1.89 -7.51 -86.72
C TRP A 387 -2.54 -7.81 -85.36
N ASP A 388 -3.22 -6.84 -84.73
CA ASP A 388 -4.01 -7.06 -83.50
C ASP A 388 -5.40 -7.67 -83.75
N ALA A 389 -5.62 -8.25 -84.93
CA ALA A 389 -6.91 -8.79 -85.35
C ALA A 389 -6.84 -10.23 -85.88
N GLU A 390 -5.94 -11.11 -85.39
CA GLU A 390 -6.06 -12.56 -85.68
C GLU A 390 -5.23 -13.49 -84.79
N ALA A 391 -5.17 -13.25 -83.48
CA ALA A 391 -4.59 -14.23 -82.55
C ALA A 391 -5.48 -14.43 -81.32
N LEU A 392 -6.49 -15.29 -81.53
CA LEU A 392 -7.05 -16.22 -80.54
C LEU A 392 -8.15 -15.68 -79.62
N LEU A 393 -9.33 -15.54 -80.25
CA LEU A 393 -10.52 -16.27 -79.78
C LEU A 393 -10.19 -17.77 -79.68
N SER A 394 -10.17 -18.35 -78.47
CA SER A 394 -10.54 -19.76 -78.25
C SER A 394 -10.63 -20.09 -76.75
N SER A 395 -11.82 -20.58 -76.35
CA SER A 395 -12.21 -21.31 -75.13
C SER A 395 -11.88 -20.67 -73.78
N SER A 396 -12.80 -20.12 -73.00
CA SER A 396 -14.13 -20.60 -72.60
C SER A 396 -14.14 -21.97 -71.91
N ASP A 397 -14.63 -21.90 -70.67
CA ASP A 397 -15.53 -22.84 -70.01
C ASP A 397 -14.97 -23.96 -69.09
N ASP A 398 -15.55 -23.89 -67.89
CA ASP A 398 -16.12 -24.97 -67.09
C ASP A 398 -15.38 -25.54 -65.86
N ASP A 399 -16.09 -25.35 -64.75
CA ASP A 399 -16.51 -26.33 -63.75
C ASP A 399 -15.62 -26.70 -62.54
N ASP A 400 -16.20 -26.33 -61.39
CA ASP A 400 -16.60 -27.18 -60.26
C ASP A 400 -15.61 -27.80 -59.26
N GLU A 401 -16.21 -28.00 -58.08
CA GLU A 401 -15.88 -28.87 -56.93
C GLU A 401 -14.97 -28.33 -55.81
N ASP A 402 -15.67 -27.77 -54.80
CA ASP A 402 -15.89 -28.36 -53.47
C ASP A 402 -14.77 -29.11 -52.69
N GLU A 403 -14.82 -28.81 -51.39
CA GLU A 403 -14.66 -29.72 -50.25
C GLU A 403 -13.27 -30.05 -49.63
N GLU A 404 -13.21 -29.76 -48.32
CA GLU A 404 -12.98 -30.75 -47.24
C GLU A 404 -11.66 -30.73 -46.42
N TYR A 405 -11.78 -30.04 -45.27
CA TYR A 405 -11.45 -30.38 -43.86
C TYR A 405 -10.04 -30.61 -43.26
N HIS A 406 -10.01 -30.18 -41.98
CA HIS A 406 -9.31 -30.70 -40.78
C HIS A 406 -7.89 -30.19 -40.45
N LEU A 407 -7.77 -29.30 -39.45
CA LEU A 407 -7.68 -29.66 -38.02
C LEU A 407 -7.91 -28.44 -37.09
#